data_AF-Q6WFX2-F1
#
_entry.id   AF-Q6WFX2-F1
#
_cell.length_a   1.000
_cell.length_b   1.000
_cell.length_c   1.000
_cell.angle_alpha   90.00
_cell.angle_beta   90.00
_cell.angle_gamma   90.00
#
_symmetry.space_group_name_H-M   'P 1'
#
loop_
_entity.id
_entity.type
_entity.pdbx_description
1 polymer ?
#
loop_
_entity_poly.entity_id
_entity_poly.type
_entity_poly.pdbx_seq_one_letter_code
_entity_poly.pdbx_strand_id
1 'polypeptide(L)'
;HELTHAVTENSSDLIYQNESGALNEAISDIFGTLVEFYDNRNPDWEIGEDIYTPGKAGDALRSMSDPAKYGDPDHYSKRYTGTSDNGGVHTNSGIINKPAYLL
;
A
#
# COMPACT_ATOMS: atom_id res chain seq x y z
N HIS A 1 8.04 4.22 -0.22
CA HIS A 1 7.81 2.85 0.24
C HIS A 1 9.02 2.30 1.01
N GLU A 2 10.06 1.78 0.36
CA GLU A 2 11.16 1.04 1.04
C GLU A 2 11.81 1.75 2.24
N LEU A 3 12.19 3.02 2.09
CA LEU A 3 12.83 3.76 3.18
C LEU A 3 11.88 3.97 4.38
N THR A 4 10.57 4.00 4.13
CA THR A 4 9.56 4.13 5.19
C THR A 4 9.49 2.85 6.06
N HIS A 5 9.81 1.67 5.52
CA HIS A 5 9.94 0.48 6.37
C HIS A 5 11.03 0.68 7.43
N ALA A 6 12.18 1.26 7.07
CA ALA A 6 13.24 1.56 8.04
C ALA A 6 12.79 2.57 9.10
N VAL A 7 11.97 3.56 8.72
CA VAL A 7 11.35 4.48 9.69
C VAL A 7 10.42 3.72 10.64
N THR A 8 9.59 2.82 10.12
CA THR A 8 8.65 2.00 10.90
C THR A 8 9.39 1.07 11.87
N GLU A 9 10.43 0.40 11.40
CA GLU A 9 11.32 -0.47 12.20
C GLU A 9 11.97 0.30 13.36
N ASN A 10 12.41 1.54 13.13
CA ASN A 10 13.04 2.38 14.16
C ASN A 10 12.04 3.21 14.99
N SER A 11 10.73 2.95 14.86
CA SER A 11 9.69 3.68 15.61
C SER A 11 8.65 2.76 16.23
N SER A 12 7.59 2.41 15.51
CA SER A 12 6.49 1.58 16.00
C SER A 12 6.81 0.09 16.00
N ASP A 13 7.85 -0.34 15.27
CA ASP A 13 8.30 -1.73 15.14
C ASP A 13 7.14 -2.71 14.86
N LEU A 14 6.30 -2.33 13.89
CA LEU A 14 5.15 -3.13 13.49
C LEU A 14 5.60 -4.46 12.91
N ILE A 15 5.34 -5.54 13.65
CA ILE A 15 5.63 -6.92 13.22
C ILE A 15 5.05 -7.16 11.83
N TYR A 16 5.87 -7.67 10.92
CA TYR A 16 5.54 -7.91 9.52
C TYR A 16 4.69 -9.17 9.31
N GLN A 17 3.50 -9.18 9.94
CA GLN A 17 2.55 -10.27 9.89
C GLN A 17 1.11 -9.79 10.19
N ASN A 18 0.12 -10.40 9.53
CA ASN A 18 -1.31 -10.14 9.73
C ASN A 18 -1.63 -8.63 9.69
N GLU A 19 -2.48 -8.14 10.60
CA GLU A 19 -2.92 -6.74 10.60
C GLU A 19 -1.80 -5.75 10.95
N SER A 20 -0.83 -6.10 11.80
CA SER A 20 0.32 -5.22 12.06
C SER A 20 1.20 -5.07 10.83
N GLY A 21 1.39 -6.16 10.07
CA GLY A 21 2.11 -6.11 8.80
C GLY A 21 1.35 -5.35 7.72
N ALA A 22 0.02 -5.50 7.66
CA ALA A 22 -0.80 -4.71 6.74
C ALA A 22 -0.75 -3.20 7.04
N LEU A 23 -0.69 -2.83 8.32
CA LEU A 23 -0.46 -1.44 8.72
C LEU A 23 0.96 -0.98 8.37
N ASN A 24 1.98 -1.84 8.52
CA ASN A 24 3.35 -1.55 8.11
C ASN A 24 3.44 -1.24 6.61
N GLU A 25 2.86 -2.10 5.77
CA GLU A 25 2.75 -1.91 4.32
C GLU A 25 2.01 -0.61 3.96
N ALA A 26 0.85 -0.37 4.58
CA ALA A 26 0.06 0.83 4.32
C ALA A 26 0.81 2.12 4.68
N ILE A 27 1.55 2.13 5.80
CA ILE A 27 2.40 3.27 6.16
C ILE A 27 3.46 3.52 5.08
N SER A 28 4.09 2.46 4.57
CA SER A 28 5.08 2.57 3.49
C SER A 28 4.48 3.08 2.17
N ASP A 29 3.27 2.65 1.80
CA ASP A 29 2.51 3.18 0.66
C ASP A 29 2.18 4.66 0.87
N ILE A 30 1.55 5.02 2.00
CA ILE A 30 1.14 6.40 2.32
C ILE A 30 2.32 7.36 2.21
N PHE A 31 3.44 7.09 2.90
CA PHE A 31 4.58 7.99 2.84
C PHE A 31 5.31 7.93 1.49
N GLY A 32 5.26 6.79 0.79
CA GLY A 32 5.74 6.70 -0.59
C GLY A 32 5.02 7.70 -1.49
N THR A 33 3.69 7.64 -1.50
CA THR A 33 2.83 8.55 -2.25
C THR A 33 3.03 10.01 -1.81
N LEU A 34 3.11 10.30 -0.51
CA LEU A 34 3.37 11.68 -0.05
C LEU A 34 4.73 12.23 -0.54
N VAL A 35 5.76 11.39 -0.64
CA VAL A 35 7.06 11.77 -1.21
C VAL A 35 6.96 12.02 -2.72
N GLU A 36 6.17 11.23 -3.43
CA GLU A 36 5.90 11.42 -4.86
C GLU A 36 5.15 12.75 -5.11
N PHE A 37 4.11 13.03 -4.33
CA PHE A 37 3.43 14.34 -4.32
C PHE A 37 4.37 15.49 -3.94
N TYR A 38 5.34 15.24 -3.07
CA TYR A 38 6.34 16.24 -2.70
C TYR A 38 7.32 16.55 -3.85
N ASP A 39 7.77 15.56 -4.62
CA ASP A 39 8.60 15.79 -5.83
C ASP A 39 7.77 16.38 -6.99
N ASN A 40 6.46 16.12 -7.00
CA ASN A 40 5.46 16.71 -7.91
C ASN A 40 5.76 16.46 -9.40
N ARG A 41 6.20 15.24 -9.73
CA ARG A 41 6.39 14.77 -11.11
C ARG A 41 5.43 13.63 -11.39
N ASN A 42 4.29 13.96 -11.99
CA ASN A 42 3.18 13.04 -12.24
C ASN A 42 2.67 12.33 -10.97
N PRO A 43 2.45 13.03 -9.85
CA PRO A 43 2.05 12.35 -8.63
C PRO A 43 0.64 11.80 -8.76
N ASP A 44 0.44 10.58 -8.28
CA ASP A 44 -0.87 9.97 -8.18
C ASP A 44 -1.04 9.09 -6.93
N TRP A 45 -2.14 8.36 -6.85
CA TRP A 45 -2.49 7.50 -5.72
C TRP A 45 -2.40 6.01 -6.08
N GLU A 46 -1.65 5.70 -7.12
CA GLU A 46 -1.23 4.35 -7.49
C GLU A 46 0.15 4.08 -6.89
N ILE A 47 0.55 2.81 -6.87
CA ILE A 47 1.85 2.40 -6.33
C ILE A 47 2.62 1.66 -7.41
N GLY A 48 3.74 2.25 -7.86
CA GLY A 48 4.73 1.61 -8.71
C GLY A 48 4.40 1.61 -10.21
N GLU A 49 3.40 2.38 -10.62
CA GLU A 49 2.99 2.64 -12.01
C GLU A 49 4.16 2.99 -12.95
N ASP A 50 5.17 3.71 -12.48
CA ASP A 50 6.36 4.05 -13.27
C ASP A 50 7.26 2.84 -13.65
N ILE A 51 7.16 1.74 -12.92
CA ILE A 51 8.03 0.55 -13.09
C ILE A 51 7.25 -0.75 -13.32
N TYR A 52 5.93 -0.73 -13.18
CA TYR A 52 5.07 -1.90 -13.30
C TYR A 52 4.72 -2.16 -14.78
N THR A 53 4.87 -3.42 -15.22
CA THR A 53 4.41 -3.92 -16.54
C THR A 53 4.66 -2.97 -17.73
N PRO A 54 5.91 -2.75 -18.17
CA PRO A 54 6.26 -1.71 -19.16
C PRO A 54 5.59 -1.82 -20.54
N GLY A 55 4.92 -2.95 -20.84
CA GLY A 55 4.13 -3.16 -22.05
C GLY A 55 2.64 -2.82 -21.92
N LYS A 56 2.19 -2.39 -20.74
CA LYS A 56 0.79 -2.06 -20.43
C LYS A 56 0.75 -0.67 -19.80
N ALA A 57 -0.08 0.21 -20.36
CA ALA A 57 -0.19 1.58 -19.89
C ALA A 57 -1.36 1.71 -18.90
N GLY A 58 -1.19 2.57 -17.90
CA GLY A 58 -2.24 2.94 -16.95
C GLY A 58 -2.57 1.88 -15.90
N ASP A 59 -1.65 0.93 -15.67
CA ASP A 59 -1.72 0.03 -14.53
C ASP A 59 -0.56 0.24 -13.54
N ALA A 60 -0.74 -0.33 -12.37
CA ALA A 60 0.16 -0.21 -11.23
C ALA A 60 0.08 -1.49 -10.39
N LEU A 61 0.95 -1.61 -9.39
CA LEU A 61 0.93 -2.75 -8.48
C LEU A 61 -0.25 -2.70 -7.51
N ARG A 62 -0.56 -1.53 -6.96
CA ARG A 62 -1.68 -1.26 -6.04
C ARG A 62 -2.29 0.10 -6.33
N SER A 63 -3.50 0.32 -5.81
CA SER A 63 -4.18 1.62 -5.84
C SER A 63 -4.64 1.96 -4.43
N MET A 64 -4.25 3.13 -3.93
CA MET A 64 -4.77 3.66 -2.67
C MET A 64 -6.19 4.23 -2.86
N SER A 65 -6.44 4.84 -4.03
CA SER A 65 -7.73 5.45 -4.34
C SER A 65 -8.82 4.42 -4.66
N ASP A 66 -8.48 3.26 -5.22
CA ASP A 66 -9.39 2.15 -5.50
C ASP A 66 -8.69 0.78 -5.37
N PRO A 67 -8.44 0.26 -4.14
CA PRO A 67 -7.72 -1.01 -3.96
C PRO A 67 -8.33 -2.18 -4.72
N ALA A 68 -9.66 -2.18 -4.86
CA ALA A 68 -10.39 -3.23 -5.58
C ALA A 68 -10.03 -3.31 -7.07
N LYS A 69 -9.47 -2.23 -7.66
CA LYS A 69 -8.95 -2.20 -9.05
C LYS A 69 -7.94 -3.30 -9.31
N TYR A 70 -7.12 -3.65 -8.32
CA TYR A 70 -6.09 -4.69 -8.40
C TYR A 70 -6.39 -5.89 -7.50
N GLY A 71 -7.62 -5.99 -6.98
CA GLY A 71 -8.09 -7.14 -6.20
C GLY A 71 -7.87 -7.05 -4.70
N ASP A 72 -7.35 -5.92 -4.19
CA ASP A 72 -7.16 -5.71 -2.76
C ASP A 72 -8.48 -5.25 -2.09
N PRO A 73 -8.74 -5.67 -0.82
CA PRO A 73 -9.88 -5.22 -0.06
C PRO A 73 -9.84 -3.71 0.24
N ASP A 74 -10.99 -3.05 0.07
CA ASP A 74 -11.25 -1.63 0.37
C ASP A 74 -12.07 -1.44 1.67
N HIS A 75 -12.45 -2.53 2.33
CA HIS A 75 -13.28 -2.54 3.52
C HIS A 75 -12.97 -3.76 4.39
N TYR A 76 -12.99 -3.59 5.72
CA TYR A 76 -12.58 -4.63 6.68
C TYR A 76 -13.38 -5.94 6.58
N SER A 77 -14.63 -5.87 6.14
CA SER A 77 -15.47 -7.07 5.89
C SER A 77 -14.94 -7.97 4.76
N LYS A 78 -14.07 -7.44 3.90
CA LYS A 78 -13.46 -8.16 2.76
C LYS A 78 -12.03 -8.62 3.05
N ARG A 79 -11.52 -8.43 4.28
CA ARG A 79 -10.13 -8.73 4.62
C ARG A 79 -9.76 -10.19 4.29
N TYR A 80 -8.55 -10.38 3.80
CA TYR A 80 -7.94 -11.68 3.64
C TYR A 80 -7.55 -12.25 5.00
N THR A 81 -7.85 -13.54 5.23
CA THR A 81 -7.59 -14.24 6.50
C THR A 81 -6.78 -15.53 6.32
N GLY A 82 -6.17 -15.73 5.15
CA GLY A 82 -5.29 -16.88 4.89
C GLY A 82 -3.88 -16.64 5.41
N THR A 83 -2.95 -17.54 5.06
CA THR A 83 -1.58 -17.53 5.57
C THR A 83 -0.54 -17.01 4.59
N SER A 84 -0.85 -17.00 3.28
CA SER A 84 0.02 -16.40 2.27
C SER A 84 0.31 -14.93 2.57
N ASP A 85 1.41 -14.42 2.01
CA ASP A 85 1.77 -13.00 2.12
C ASP A 85 1.82 -12.53 3.57
N ASN A 86 2.43 -13.34 4.44
CA ASN A 86 2.53 -13.07 5.88
C ASN A 86 1.18 -12.81 6.57
N GLY A 87 0.08 -13.40 6.09
CA GLY A 87 -1.28 -13.07 6.56
C GLY A 87 -1.94 -11.93 5.77
N GLY A 88 -1.56 -11.77 4.50
CA GLY A 88 -2.06 -10.74 3.58
C GLY A 88 -1.63 -9.33 3.94
N VAL A 89 -0.35 -9.10 4.20
CA VAL A 89 0.15 -7.77 4.56
C VAL A 89 0.00 -6.79 3.39
N HIS A 90 0.35 -7.18 2.17
CA HIS A 90 0.16 -6.34 0.98
C HIS A 90 -1.31 -6.32 0.55
N THR A 91 -2.03 -7.42 0.73
CA THR A 91 -3.46 -7.47 0.38
C THR A 91 -4.30 -6.59 1.31
N ASN A 92 -4.17 -6.77 2.62
CA ASN A 92 -5.01 -6.05 3.59
C ASN A 92 -4.59 -4.58 3.78
N SER A 93 -3.42 -4.16 3.28
CA SER A 93 -3.01 -2.75 3.33
C SER A 93 -3.99 -1.84 2.57
N GLY A 94 -4.68 -2.36 1.54
CA GLY A 94 -5.77 -1.67 0.84
C GLY A 94 -6.86 -1.11 1.77
N ILE A 95 -7.16 -1.81 2.87
CA ILE A 95 -8.17 -1.40 3.86
C ILE A 95 -7.73 -0.14 4.63
N ILE A 96 -6.43 0.12 4.72
CA ILE A 96 -5.84 1.29 5.40
C ILE A 96 -5.47 2.38 4.40
N ASN A 97 -4.94 2.00 3.23
CA ASN A 97 -4.66 2.91 2.12
C ASN A 97 -5.90 3.69 1.69
N LYS A 98 -7.06 3.02 1.61
CA LYS A 98 -8.31 3.65 1.17
C LYS A 98 -8.79 4.76 2.13
N PRO A 99 -8.88 4.55 3.45
CA PRO A 99 -9.13 5.63 4.40
C PRO A 99 -8.08 6.75 4.34
N ALA A 100 -6.79 6.44 4.15
CA ALA A 100 -5.75 7.47 4.05
C ALA A 100 -5.95 8.38 2.82
N TYR A 101 -6.43 7.83 1.70
CA TYR A 101 -6.85 8.62 0.54
C TYR A 101 -8.12 9.46 0.79
N LEU A 102 -9.03 8.99 1.64
CA LEU A 102 -10.30 9.66 1.93
C LEU A 102 -10.20 10.81 2.95
N LEU A 103 -9.08 10.90 3.68
CA LEU A 103 -8.80 11.92 4.71
C LEU A 103 -8.19 13.18 4.09
#